data_AF-A0A0G1CFA4-F1
#
_entry.id   AF-A0A0G1CFA4-F1
#
_cell.length_a   1.000
_cell.length_b   1.000
_cell.length_c   1.000
_cell.angle_alpha   90.00
_cell.angle_beta   90.00
_cell.angle_gamma   90.00
#
_symmetry.space_group_name_H-M   'P 1'
#
loop_
_entity.id
_entity.type
_entity.pdbx_description
1 polymer ?
#
loop_
_entity_poly.entity_id
_entity_poly.type
_entity_poly.pdbx_seq_one_letter_code
_entity_poly.pdbx_strand_id
1 'polypeptide(L)'
;MYSIKNIFSLSYWFSQTPLLGSAAFWVMLIIFGLFLLAAIILKVLSQSPHYDVFARRGLKKISRLLGWMGVWGLIIVFFRYEFTPILSRRFMLGLWIIGLVVWLVFIVKYFLKIVPKRMAEKLEKERLNKYLP
;
A
#
# COMPACT_ATOMS: atom_id res chain seq x y z
N MET A 1 0.10 1.13 31.07
CA MET A 1 -1.26 1.68 30.89
C MET A 1 -1.25 2.57 29.65
N TYR A 2 -1.92 2.15 28.56
CA TYR A 2 -1.89 2.87 27.28
C TYR A 2 -2.84 4.07 27.34
N SER A 3 -2.29 5.28 27.44
CA SER A 3 -3.07 6.52 27.38
C SER A 3 -2.93 7.17 26.00
N ILE A 4 -4.02 7.62 25.41
CA ILE A 4 -4.08 8.26 24.08
C ILE A 4 -3.13 9.47 24.00
N LYS A 5 -2.88 10.14 25.13
CA LYS A 5 -1.93 11.25 25.25
C LYS A 5 -0.50 10.87 24.84
N ASN A 6 -0.11 9.61 24.99
CA ASN A 6 1.25 9.16 24.67
C ASN A 6 1.54 9.12 23.16
N ILE A 7 0.50 9.10 22.31
CA ILE A 7 0.64 9.08 20.85
C ILE A 7 1.31 10.37 20.35
N PHE A 8 1.11 11.49 21.05
CA PHE A 8 1.73 12.77 20.70
C PHE A 8 3.13 12.96 21.30
N SER A 9 3.59 12.06 22.19
CA SER A 9 4.91 12.16 22.78
C SER A 9 5.97 11.54 21.88
N LEU A 10 7.01 12.31 21.55
CA LEU A 10 8.13 11.83 20.73
C LEU A 10 8.81 10.61 21.37
N SER A 11 8.96 10.63 22.71
CA SER A 11 9.56 9.55 23.49
C SER A 11 8.83 8.20 23.34
N TYR A 12 7.49 8.21 23.15
CA TYR A 12 6.72 6.99 22.92
C TYR A 12 7.10 6.28 21.61
N TRP A 13 7.37 7.04 20.54
CA TRP A 13 7.74 6.49 19.23
C TRP A 13 9.17 5.94 19.19
N PHE A 14 10.06 6.56 19.97
CA PHE A 14 11.47 6.15 20.08
C PHE A 14 11.77 5.19 21.23
N SER A 15 10.79 4.91 22.10
CA SER A 15 10.92 3.91 23.17
C SER A 15 11.08 2.50 22.60
N GLN A 16 11.80 1.65 23.32
CA GLN A 16 11.91 0.23 22.99
C GLN A 16 10.53 -0.41 23.01
N THR A 17 10.23 -1.12 21.94
CA THR A 17 9.05 -1.98 21.91
C THR A 17 9.31 -3.20 22.77
N PRO A 18 8.34 -3.61 23.61
CA PRO A 18 8.40 -4.93 24.24
C PRO A 18 8.51 -6.01 23.14
N LEU A 19 9.14 -7.15 23.47
CA LEU A 19 9.19 -8.32 22.61
C LEU A 19 7.80 -8.59 22.03
N LEU A 20 7.72 -8.82 20.72
CA LEU A 20 6.47 -9.28 20.12
C LEU A 20 6.11 -10.62 20.76
N GLY A 21 4.92 -10.69 21.36
CA GLY A 21 4.34 -11.98 21.70
C GLY A 21 4.25 -12.85 20.44
N SER A 22 4.49 -14.15 20.60
CA SER A 22 4.51 -15.13 19.50
C SER A 22 3.28 -15.01 18.58
N ALA A 23 2.10 -14.80 19.15
CA ALA A 23 0.86 -14.60 18.40
C ALA A 23 0.88 -13.33 17.51
N ALA A 24 1.34 -12.20 18.03
CA ALA A 24 1.37 -10.94 17.30
C ALA A 24 2.36 -10.98 16.11
N PHE A 25 3.48 -11.70 16.28
CA PHE A 25 4.42 -11.95 15.21
C PHE A 25 3.79 -12.72 14.05
N TRP A 26 3.15 -13.86 14.34
CA TRP A 26 2.47 -14.68 13.32
C TRP A 26 1.35 -13.92 12.61
N VAL A 27 0.55 -13.15 13.35
CA VAL A 27 -0.52 -12.33 12.76
C VAL A 27 0.05 -11.29 11.79
N MET A 28 1.11 -10.57 12.17
CA MET A 28 1.75 -9.60 11.28
C MET A 28 2.33 -10.28 10.03
N LEU A 29 2.97 -11.44 10.20
CA LEU A 29 3.57 -12.20 9.10
C LEU A 29 2.49 -12.66 8.10
N ILE A 30 1.37 -13.19 8.60
CA ILE A 30 0.22 -13.59 7.77
C ILE A 30 -0.37 -12.39 7.03
N ILE A 31 -0.61 -11.26 7.72
CA ILE A 31 -1.19 -10.06 7.09
C ILE A 31 -0.30 -9.53 5.96
N PHE A 32 1.00 -9.39 6.20
CA PHE A 32 1.92 -8.90 5.17
C PHE A 32 2.16 -9.93 4.06
N GLY A 33 2.15 -11.22 4.39
CA GLY A 33 2.14 -12.30 3.40
C GLY A 33 0.91 -12.24 2.48
N LEU A 34 -0.28 -12.03 3.05
CA LEU A 34 -1.51 -11.83 2.29
C LEU A 34 -1.45 -10.58 1.39
N PHE A 35 -0.81 -9.50 1.85
CA PHE A 35 -0.60 -8.32 1.02
C PHE A 35 0.28 -8.63 -0.20
N LEU A 36 1.35 -9.41 -0.04
CA LEU A 36 2.16 -9.86 -1.18
C LEU A 36 1.40 -10.78 -2.12
N LEU A 37 0.65 -11.74 -1.59
CA LEU A 37 -0.18 -12.63 -2.42
C LEU A 37 -1.22 -11.83 -3.22
N ALA A 38 -1.93 -10.91 -2.56
CA ALA A 38 -2.86 -10.01 -3.24
C ALA A 38 -2.16 -9.14 -4.29
N ALA A 39 -0.96 -8.64 -4.02
CA ALA A 39 -0.17 -7.88 -4.99
C ALA A 39 0.14 -8.69 -6.25
N ILE A 40 0.55 -9.96 -6.08
CA ILE A 40 0.86 -10.88 -7.18
C ILE A 40 -0.40 -11.19 -7.98
N ILE A 41 -1.49 -11.57 -7.33
CA ILE A 41 -2.77 -11.88 -7.97
C ILE A 41 -3.24 -10.67 -8.80
N LEU A 42 -3.24 -9.46 -8.23
CA LEU A 42 -3.63 -8.24 -8.93
C LEU A 42 -2.68 -7.90 -10.08
N LYS A 43 -1.38 -8.22 -9.97
CA LYS A 43 -0.41 -8.06 -11.07
C LYS A 43 -0.77 -8.95 -12.24
N VAL A 44 -1.05 -10.23 -11.98
CA VAL A 44 -1.44 -11.21 -13.01
C VAL A 44 -2.78 -10.80 -13.65
N LEU A 45 -3.77 -10.43 -12.83
CA LEU A 45 -5.07 -9.94 -13.34
C LEU A 45 -4.89 -8.67 -14.20
N SER A 46 -3.97 -7.77 -13.84
CA SER A 46 -3.70 -6.56 -14.63
C SER A 46 -3.11 -6.83 -16.03
N GLN A 47 -2.58 -8.04 -16.26
CA GLN A 47 -2.07 -8.47 -17.57
C GLN A 47 -3.14 -9.13 -18.44
N SER A 48 -4.28 -9.52 -17.85
CA SER A 48 -5.35 -10.20 -18.59
C SER A 48 -5.97 -9.27 -19.65
N PRO A 49 -6.16 -9.78 -20.89
CA PRO A 49 -6.81 -9.03 -21.97
C PRO A 49 -8.30 -8.75 -21.70
N HIS A 50 -8.90 -9.43 -20.72
CA HIS A 50 -10.32 -9.33 -20.39
C HIS A 50 -10.72 -7.97 -19.77
N TYR A 51 -9.78 -7.29 -19.10
CA TYR A 51 -10.06 -6.02 -18.44
C TYR A 51 -9.81 -4.82 -19.37
N ASP A 52 -10.60 -3.76 -19.22
CA ASP A 52 -10.37 -2.51 -19.95
C ASP A 52 -9.03 -1.86 -19.56
N VAL A 53 -8.45 -1.06 -20.45
CA VAL A 53 -7.12 -0.42 -20.28
C VAL A 53 -7.06 0.40 -18.98
N PHE A 54 -8.18 1.02 -18.59
CA PHE A 54 -8.29 1.78 -17.34
C PHE A 54 -8.27 0.88 -16.11
N ALA A 55 -9.03 -0.22 -16.12
CA ALA A 55 -9.04 -1.21 -15.05
C ALA A 55 -7.65 -1.84 -14.88
N ARG A 56 -6.96 -2.21 -15.98
CA ARG A 56 -5.57 -2.74 -15.92
C ARG A 56 -4.60 -1.75 -15.28
N ARG A 57 -4.68 -0.46 -15.62
CA ARG A 57 -3.82 0.57 -15.00
C ARG A 57 -4.13 0.74 -13.51
N GLY A 58 -5.41 0.67 -13.12
CA GLY A 58 -5.85 0.70 -11.72
C GLY A 58 -5.28 -0.49 -10.93
N LEU A 59 -5.51 -1.71 -11.43
CA LEU A 59 -5.01 -2.95 -10.85
C LEU A 59 -3.49 -2.95 -10.71
N LYS A 60 -2.76 -2.46 -11.73
CA LYS A 60 -1.28 -2.35 -11.69
C LYS A 60 -0.80 -1.37 -10.61
N LYS A 61 -1.53 -0.29 -10.36
CA LYS A 61 -1.21 0.66 -9.28
C LYS A 61 -1.47 0.07 -7.91
N ILE A 62 -2.61 -0.59 -7.72
CA ILE A 62 -2.99 -1.23 -6.45
C ILE A 62 -2.03 -2.40 -6.15
N SER A 63 -1.71 -3.22 -7.15
CA SER A 63 -0.71 -4.28 -7.06
C SER A 63 0.66 -3.77 -6.60
N ARG A 64 1.15 -2.67 -7.19
CA ARG A 64 2.41 -2.05 -6.76
C ARG A 64 2.36 -1.55 -5.32
N LEU A 65 1.23 -0.95 -4.90
CA LEU A 65 1.05 -0.52 -3.51
C LEU A 65 1.15 -1.72 -2.59
N LEU A 66 0.30 -2.73 -2.77
CA LEU A 66 0.27 -3.93 -1.93
C LEU A 66 1.62 -4.64 -1.90
N GLY A 67 2.33 -4.66 -3.03
CA GLY A 67 3.68 -5.22 -3.13
C GLY A 67 4.66 -4.47 -2.25
N TRP A 68 4.76 -3.14 -2.41
CA TRP A 68 5.64 -2.32 -1.57
C TRP A 68 5.29 -2.39 -0.10
N MET A 69 3.99 -2.35 0.23
CA MET A 69 3.52 -2.39 1.61
C MET A 69 3.76 -3.75 2.26
N GLY A 70 3.57 -4.84 1.51
CA GLY A 70 3.90 -6.20 1.97
C GLY A 70 5.39 -6.40 2.19
N VAL A 71 6.23 -5.98 1.22
CA VAL A 71 7.71 -6.09 1.35
C VAL A 71 8.20 -5.28 2.54
N TRP A 72 7.84 -4.01 2.64
CA TRP A 72 8.27 -3.17 3.77
C TRP A 72 7.70 -3.66 5.10
N GLY A 73 6.48 -4.19 5.12
CA GLY A 73 5.87 -4.79 6.31
C GLY A 73 6.67 -5.99 6.82
N LEU A 74 7.06 -6.89 5.92
CA LEU A 74 7.90 -8.05 6.26
C LEU A 74 9.31 -7.63 6.73
N ILE A 75 9.91 -6.64 6.07
CA ILE A 75 11.21 -6.09 6.48
C ILE A 75 11.14 -5.55 7.93
N ILE A 76 10.08 -4.82 8.26
CA ILE A 76 9.87 -4.30 9.62
C ILE A 76 9.70 -5.45 10.62
N VAL A 77 8.93 -6.48 10.28
CA VAL A 77 8.75 -7.67 11.14
C VAL A 77 10.07 -8.40 11.37
N PHE A 78 10.90 -8.54 10.33
CA PHE A 78 12.22 -9.15 10.41
C PHE A 78 13.15 -8.38 11.35
N PHE A 79 13.27 -7.05 11.19
CA PHE A 79 14.09 -6.24 12.10
C PHE A 79 13.56 -6.21 13.54
N ARG A 80 12.25 -6.39 13.71
CA ARG A 80 11.65 -6.55 15.04
C ARG A 80 11.99 -7.88 15.68
N TYR A 81 12.07 -8.95 14.90
CA TYR A 81 12.51 -10.27 15.36
C TYR A 81 13.99 -10.26 15.76
N GLU A 82 14.84 -9.62 14.98
CA GLU A 82 16.28 -9.46 15.25
C GLU A 82 16.61 -8.41 16.34
N PHE A 83 15.59 -7.83 17.00
CA PHE A 83 15.75 -6.81 18.04
C PHE A 83 16.71 -5.67 17.69
N THR A 84 16.75 -5.25 16.42
CA THR A 84 17.74 -4.27 15.97
C THR A 84 17.46 -2.91 16.63
N PRO A 85 18.42 -2.25 17.30
CA PRO A 85 18.15 -1.13 18.22
C PRO A 85 17.47 0.11 17.62
N ILE A 86 17.60 0.30 16.30
CA ILE A 86 17.07 1.47 15.59
C ILE A 86 15.82 1.10 14.77
N LEU A 87 15.86 -0.02 14.02
CA LEU A 87 14.79 -0.40 13.11
C LEU A 87 13.61 -1.14 13.77
N SER A 88 13.77 -1.65 14.99
CA SER A 88 12.68 -2.33 15.71
C SER A 88 11.68 -1.37 16.39
N ARG A 89 12.00 -0.07 16.47
CA ARG A 89 11.22 0.93 17.21
C ARG A 89 9.83 1.17 16.60
N ARG A 90 8.88 1.62 17.43
CA ARG A 90 7.49 1.94 17.01
C ARG A 90 7.43 2.93 15.85
N PHE A 91 8.42 3.82 15.78
CA PHE A 91 8.57 4.78 14.68
C PHE A 91 8.52 4.14 13.28
N MET A 92 9.12 2.96 13.07
CA MET A 92 9.12 2.32 11.74
C MET A 92 7.72 1.90 11.29
N LEU A 93 6.90 1.39 12.21
CA LEU A 93 5.49 1.10 11.92
C LEU A 93 4.71 2.39 11.65
N GLY A 94 4.99 3.47 12.38
CA GLY A 94 4.39 4.78 12.12
C GLY A 94 4.71 5.30 10.70
N LEU A 95 5.98 5.20 10.30
CA LEU A 95 6.44 5.60 8.96
C LEU A 95 5.77 4.75 7.87
N TRP A 96 5.65 3.44 8.09
CA TRP A 96 4.90 2.54 7.20
C TRP A 96 3.43 2.95 7.06
N ILE A 97 2.74 3.29 8.16
CA ILE A 97 1.35 3.76 8.13
C ILE A 97 1.23 5.10 7.37
N ILE A 98 2.15 6.04 7.60
CA ILE A 98 2.16 7.31 6.85
C ILE A 98 2.35 7.04 5.35
N GLY A 99 3.27 6.14 4.99
CA GLY A 99 3.46 5.69 3.61
C GLY A 99 2.17 5.12 3.00
N LEU A 100 1.45 4.29 3.76
CA LEU A 100 0.14 3.75 3.37
C LEU A 100 -0.84 4.87 3.02
N VAL A 101 -1.00 5.83 3.94
CA VAL A 101 -1.97 6.93 3.80
C VAL A 101 -1.64 7.79 2.60
N VAL A 102 -0.38 8.20 2.44
CA VAL A 102 0.07 9.02 1.30
C VAL A 102 -0.22 8.31 -0.02
N TRP A 103 0.10 7.02 -0.13
CA TRP A 103 -0.18 6.25 -1.33
C TRP A 103 -1.68 6.04 -1.58
N LEU A 104 -2.47 5.83 -0.54
CA LEU A 104 -3.92 5.70 -0.63
C LEU A 104 -4.55 6.97 -1.20
N VAL A 105 -4.10 8.16 -0.76
CA VAL A 105 -4.52 9.45 -1.33
C VAL A 105 -4.19 9.53 -2.83
N PHE A 106 -3.01 9.07 -3.25
CA PHE A 106 -2.66 9.04 -4.68
C PHE A 106 -3.54 8.09 -5.50
N ILE A 107 -3.93 6.93 -4.93
CA ILE A 107 -4.85 5.99 -5.59
C ILE A 107 -6.25 6.60 -5.70
N VAL A 108 -6.80 7.14 -4.61
CA VAL A 108 -8.12 7.78 -4.60
C VAL A 108 -8.15 8.94 -5.59
N LYS A 109 -7.13 9.80 -5.60
CA LYS A 109 -7.00 10.88 -6.58
C LYS A 109 -6.93 10.36 -8.02
N TYR A 110 -6.30 9.22 -8.26
CA TYR A 110 -6.25 8.59 -9.58
C TYR A 110 -7.63 8.13 -10.04
N PHE A 111 -8.38 7.43 -9.19
CA PHE A 111 -9.73 6.97 -9.53
C PHE A 111 -10.74 8.11 -9.68
N LEU A 112 -10.72 9.10 -8.79
CA LEU A 112 -11.71 10.18 -8.79
C LEU A 112 -11.44 11.28 -9.82
N LYS A 113 -10.18 11.60 -10.13
CA LYS A 113 -9.84 12.72 -11.03
C LYS A 113 -9.29 12.28 -12.37
N ILE A 114 -8.46 11.23 -12.41
CA ILE A 114 -7.70 10.87 -13.62
C ILE A 114 -8.49 9.90 -14.50
N VAL A 115 -9.21 8.94 -13.91
CA VAL A 115 -10.05 8.01 -14.68
C VAL A 115 -11.17 8.73 -15.44
N PRO A 116 -12.03 9.57 -14.83
CA PRO A 116 -13.11 10.22 -15.57
C PRO A 116 -12.58 11.18 -16.65
N LYS A 117 -11.50 11.93 -16.35
CA LYS A 117 -10.89 12.84 -17.32
C LYS A 117 -10.37 12.09 -18.56
N ARG A 118 -9.69 10.96 -18.36
CA ARG A 118 -9.18 10.16 -19.50
C ARG A 118 -10.28 9.40 -20.24
N MET A 119 -11.38 9.05 -19.59
CA MET A 119 -12.56 8.51 -20.26
C MET A 119 -13.17 9.55 -21.20
N ALA A 120 -13.30 10.81 -20.75
CA ALA A 120 -13.79 11.91 -21.57
C ALA A 120 -12.86 12.18 -22.78
N GLU A 121 -11.54 12.24 -22.57
CA GLU A 121 -10.55 12.41 -23.65
C GLU A 121 -10.58 11.25 -24.67
N LYS A 122 -10.86 10.02 -24.23
CA LYS A 122 -10.97 8.86 -25.13
C LYS A 122 -12.21 8.97 -26.01
N LEU A 123 -13.35 9.35 -25.43
CA LEU A 123 -14.61 9.57 -26.13
C LEU A 123 -14.51 10.70 -27.17
N GLU A 124 -13.77 11.76 -26.84
CA GLU A 124 -13.52 12.88 -27.73
C GLU A 124 -12.62 12.50 -28.91
N LYS A 125 -11.57 11.71 -28.66
CA LYS A 125 -10.73 11.13 -29.72
C LYS A 125 -11.49 10.15 -30.60
N GLU A 126 -12.35 9.31 -30.03
CA GLU A 126 -13.21 8.39 -30.80
C GLU A 126 -14.22 9.17 -31.67
N ARG A 127 -14.75 10.29 -31.19
CA ARG A 127 -15.54 11.21 -32.04
C ARG A 127 -14.71 11.77 -33.18
N LEU A 128 -13.55 12.37 -32.90
CA LEU A 128 -12.70 12.98 -33.92
C LEU A 128 -12.26 11.97 -34.99
N ASN A 129 -11.86 10.77 -34.60
CA ASN A 129 -11.50 9.69 -35.53
C ASN A 129 -12.69 9.16 -36.34
N LYS A 130 -13.93 9.32 -35.88
CA LYS A 130 -15.12 8.97 -36.66
C LYS A 130 -15.38 9.95 -37.82
N TYR A 131 -14.83 11.16 -37.74
CA TYR A 131 -15.01 12.22 -38.74
C TYR A 131 -13.77 12.49 -39.60
N LEU A 132 -12.66 11.80 -39.33
CA LEU A 132 -11.44 11.87 -40.13
C LEU A 132 -11.30 10.55 -40.92
N PRO A 133 -11.50 10.56 -42.25
CA PRO A 133 -11.35 9.38 -43.10
C PRO A 133 -9.91 8.87 -43.19
#